data_AF-F2SP51-F1
#
_entry.id   AF-F2SP51-F1
#
_cell.length_a   1.000
_cell.length_b   1.000
_cell.length_c   1.000
_cell.angle_alpha   90.00
_cell.angle_beta   90.00
_cell.angle_gamma   90.00
#
_symmetry.space_group_name_H-M   'P 1'
#
loop_
_entity.id
_entity.type
_entity.pdbx_description
1 polymer ?
#
loop_
_entity_poly.entity_id
_entity_poly.type
_entity_poly.pdbx_seq_one_letter_code
_entity_poly.pdbx_strand_id
1 'polypeptide(L)'
;MTSYVSASQAYERERTPTKDTYSNTSSSGWSGRYRGATVEDLDPPPALSTSPHDLISSALLSAYERDYTHLTVISSDSRSLLGYLSIPRLKSLLKSGVVSESDPVEKAMLKFRRRGRVYQIITMDTPLEELEKFFDGKLHPAEPGKEAQRQDFAVVTDASRKFVLGVATREDLEQFVKRRPT
;
A
#
# COMPACT_ATOMS: atom_id res chain seq x y z
N MET A 1 -65.66 -32.01 -1.31
CA MET A 1 -64.57 -32.97 -1.60
C MET A 1 -63.26 -32.29 -1.26
N THR A 2 -62.80 -32.49 -0.04
CA THR A 2 -61.57 -31.91 0.52
C THR A 2 -60.41 -32.84 0.19
N SER A 3 -59.51 -32.41 -0.69
CA SER A 3 -58.30 -33.17 -1.05
C SER A 3 -57.20 -32.91 -0.02
N TYR A 4 -56.85 -33.95 0.74
CA TYR A 4 -55.67 -33.98 1.60
C TYR A 4 -54.41 -34.09 0.73
N VAL A 5 -53.59 -33.03 0.71
CA VAL A 5 -52.24 -33.10 0.15
C VAL A 5 -51.35 -33.79 1.19
N SER A 6 -50.77 -34.92 0.81
CA SER A 6 -49.91 -35.77 1.64
C SER A 6 -48.69 -34.99 2.15
N ALA A 7 -48.48 -35.02 3.47
CA ALA A 7 -47.37 -34.38 4.19
C ALA A 7 -45.97 -34.96 3.87
N SER A 8 -45.87 -35.90 2.93
CA SER A 8 -44.61 -36.52 2.50
C SER A 8 -43.89 -35.76 1.38
N GLN A 9 -44.52 -34.78 0.70
CA GLN A 9 -43.84 -33.95 -0.31
C GLN A 9 -43.12 -32.71 0.26
N ALA A 10 -43.25 -32.44 1.56
CA ALA A 10 -42.58 -31.31 2.21
C ALA A 10 -41.18 -31.66 2.76
N TYR A 11 -40.81 -32.95 2.81
CA TYR A 11 -39.56 -33.43 3.41
C TYR A 11 -38.50 -33.91 2.39
N GLU A 12 -38.81 -33.94 1.09
CA GLU A 12 -37.85 -34.30 0.01
C GLU A 12 -37.31 -33.09 -0.78
N ARG A 13 -37.41 -31.88 -0.23
CA ARG A 13 -36.47 -30.79 -0.59
C ARG A 13 -35.28 -30.79 0.36
N GLU A 14 -34.68 -31.95 0.50
CA GLU A 14 -33.36 -32.09 1.06
C GLU A 14 -32.32 -31.54 0.08
N ARG A 15 -31.43 -30.70 0.63
CA ARG A 15 -29.99 -30.78 0.38
C ARG A 15 -29.55 -30.61 -1.07
N THR A 16 -29.73 -29.42 -1.61
CA THR A 16 -28.73 -28.89 -2.55
C THR A 16 -27.71 -28.08 -1.76
N PRO A 17 -26.44 -28.46 -1.67
CA PRO A 17 -25.42 -27.55 -1.17
C PRO A 17 -25.37 -26.36 -2.14
N THR A 18 -25.67 -25.16 -1.64
CA THR A 18 -25.38 -23.91 -2.33
C THR A 18 -23.88 -23.87 -2.55
N LYS A 19 -23.48 -24.29 -3.75
CA LYS A 19 -22.12 -24.15 -4.25
C LYS A 19 -21.95 -22.66 -4.48
N ASP A 20 -21.40 -21.96 -3.49
CA ASP A 20 -20.98 -20.57 -3.62
C ASP A 20 -20.15 -20.47 -4.88
N THR A 21 -20.77 -19.89 -5.90
CA THR A 21 -20.15 -19.66 -7.19
C THR A 21 -19.28 -18.44 -6.99
N TYR A 22 -18.11 -18.64 -6.38
CA TYR A 22 -16.98 -17.76 -6.59
C TYR A 22 -16.75 -17.76 -8.10
N SER A 23 -17.19 -16.69 -8.76
CA SER A 23 -16.89 -16.43 -10.16
C SER A 23 -15.37 -16.44 -10.27
N ASN A 24 -14.84 -17.57 -10.72
CA ASN A 24 -13.44 -17.76 -11.04
C ASN A 24 -13.18 -17.02 -12.35
N THR A 25 -13.17 -15.70 -12.26
CA THR A 25 -12.79 -14.82 -13.36
C THR A 25 -11.28 -14.87 -13.44
N SER A 26 -10.80 -15.84 -14.21
CA SER A 26 -9.46 -15.89 -14.80
C SER A 26 -8.35 -15.45 -13.86
N SER A 27 -8.00 -16.31 -12.91
CA SER A 27 -6.67 -16.31 -12.31
C SER A 27 -5.64 -16.61 -13.40
N SER A 28 -5.19 -15.56 -14.10
CA SER A 28 -3.89 -15.61 -14.78
C SER A 28 -2.84 -16.05 -13.76
N GLY A 29 -1.80 -16.79 -14.19
CA GLY A 29 -0.84 -17.56 -13.37
C GLY A 29 -0.08 -16.81 -12.25
N TRP A 30 -0.51 -15.61 -11.89
CA TRP A 30 -0.05 -14.78 -10.80
C TRP A 30 -0.75 -15.01 -9.45
N SER A 31 -1.99 -15.49 -9.40
CA SER A 31 -2.71 -15.72 -8.12
C SER A 31 -2.10 -16.85 -7.27
N GLY A 32 -1.20 -17.66 -7.83
CA GLY A 32 -0.51 -18.72 -7.12
C GLY A 32 0.83 -18.32 -6.51
N ARG A 33 1.39 -17.14 -6.88
CA ARG A 33 2.76 -16.77 -6.50
C ARG A 33 2.89 -16.41 -5.02
N TYR A 34 1.92 -15.66 -4.50
CA TYR A 34 1.96 -15.22 -3.11
C TYR A 34 1.14 -16.13 -2.18
N ARG A 35 0.26 -16.99 -2.72
CA ARG A 35 -0.52 -18.01 -1.98
C ARG A 35 -1.32 -17.41 -0.80
N GLY A 36 -1.90 -16.23 -0.99
CA GLY A 36 -2.64 -15.54 0.07
C GLY A 36 -1.77 -14.87 1.15
N ALA A 37 -0.46 -14.73 0.90
CA ALA A 37 0.41 -13.93 1.75
C ALA A 37 0.02 -12.45 1.72
N THR A 38 0.34 -11.78 2.82
CA THR A 38 0.03 -10.37 3.08
C THR A 38 1.30 -9.55 3.24
N VAL A 39 1.16 -8.23 3.35
CA VAL A 39 2.28 -7.31 3.61
C VAL A 39 3.04 -7.70 4.89
N GLU A 40 2.36 -8.24 5.90
CA GLU A 40 3.01 -8.73 7.12
C GLU A 40 4.05 -9.81 6.85
N ASP A 41 3.81 -10.70 5.87
CA ASP A 41 4.74 -11.78 5.51
C ASP A 41 6.04 -11.28 4.86
N LEU A 42 6.09 -10.01 4.44
CA LEU A 42 7.33 -9.38 3.95
C LEU A 42 8.26 -8.97 5.10
N ASP A 43 7.74 -8.86 6.33
CA ASP A 43 8.41 -8.28 7.49
C ASP A 43 9.04 -6.91 7.14
N PRO A 44 8.22 -5.93 6.69
CA PRO A 44 8.73 -4.69 6.13
C PRO A 44 9.52 -3.89 7.17
N PRO A 45 10.67 -3.29 6.80
CA PRO A 45 11.45 -2.51 7.74
C PRO A 45 10.63 -1.33 8.30
N PRO A 46 10.89 -0.93 9.56
CA PRO A 46 10.18 0.17 10.18
C PRO A 46 10.43 1.46 9.40
N ALA A 47 9.39 2.27 9.24
CA ALA A 47 9.49 3.55 8.58
C ALA A 47 10.09 4.59 9.52
N LEU A 48 10.98 5.43 9.00
CA LEU A 48 11.41 6.63 9.70
C LEU A 48 10.51 7.81 9.35
N SER A 49 9.98 8.46 10.39
CA SER A 49 9.07 9.60 10.28
C SER A 49 9.75 10.91 10.70
N THR A 50 9.43 12.00 10.02
CA THR A 50 9.84 13.38 10.36
C THR A 50 8.61 14.29 10.36
N SER A 51 8.72 15.43 11.03
CA SER A 51 7.69 16.46 11.07
C SER A 51 7.85 17.46 9.91
N PRO A 52 6.75 18.06 9.41
CA PRO A 52 6.81 19.07 8.34
C PRO A 52 7.64 20.30 8.72
N HIS A 53 7.78 20.58 10.02
CA HIS A 53 8.49 21.73 10.56
C HIS A 53 9.95 21.44 10.90
N ASP A 54 10.38 20.18 10.79
CA ASP A 54 11.78 19.81 11.00
C ASP A 54 12.65 20.39 9.88
N LEU A 55 13.91 20.63 10.18
CA LEU A 55 14.86 21.11 9.19
C LEU A 55 15.25 19.99 8.22
N ILE A 56 15.46 20.37 6.96
CA ILE A 56 15.96 19.46 5.92
C ILE A 56 17.30 18.83 6.33
N SER A 57 18.20 19.58 6.98
CA SER A 57 19.47 19.06 7.52
C SER A 57 19.26 17.89 8.49
N SER A 58 18.35 18.05 9.46
CA SER A 58 18.04 17.03 10.46
C SER A 58 17.45 15.79 9.79
N ALA A 59 16.50 15.98 8.88
CA ALA A 59 15.89 14.86 8.14
C ALA A 59 16.94 14.10 7.31
N LEU A 60 17.84 14.81 6.63
CA LEU A 60 18.94 14.18 5.90
C LEU A 60 19.84 13.36 6.81
N LEU A 61 20.27 13.94 7.93
CA LEU A 61 21.13 13.25 8.89
C LEU A 61 20.49 11.94 9.37
N SER A 62 19.22 12.00 9.80
CA SER A 62 18.50 10.82 10.27
C SER A 62 18.31 9.76 9.18
N ALA A 63 18.14 10.17 7.92
CA ALA A 63 18.09 9.24 6.80
C ALA A 63 19.44 8.56 6.56
N TYR A 64 20.54 9.31 6.62
CA TYR A 64 21.89 8.77 6.43
C TYR A 64 22.30 7.76 7.50
N GLU A 65 21.94 8.00 8.77
CA GLU A 65 22.27 7.09 9.88
C GLU A 65 21.75 5.66 9.69
N ARG A 66 20.67 5.50 8.90
CA ARG A 66 19.97 4.22 8.70
C ARG A 66 19.84 3.86 7.21
N ASP A 67 20.60 4.54 6.35
CA ASP A 67 20.58 4.37 4.90
C ASP A 67 19.17 4.38 4.26
N TYR A 68 18.26 5.20 4.81
CA TYR A 68 16.90 5.30 4.28
C TYR A 68 16.87 6.11 2.99
N THR A 69 16.18 5.56 1.97
CA THR A 69 15.93 6.24 0.69
C THR A 69 14.71 7.17 0.76
N HIS A 70 13.79 6.89 1.68
CA HIS A 70 12.54 7.61 1.86
C HIS A 70 12.24 7.84 3.35
N LEU A 71 11.78 9.04 3.68
CA LEU A 71 11.23 9.37 4.99
C LEU A 71 9.75 9.67 4.87
N THR A 72 8.97 9.22 5.83
CA THR A 72 7.56 9.59 5.92
C THR A 72 7.40 10.91 6.64
N VAL A 73 6.47 11.75 6.20
CA VAL A 73 6.18 13.03 6.85
C VAL A 73 4.82 12.96 7.50
N ILE A 74 4.79 13.11 8.82
CA ILE A 74 3.58 13.03 9.63
C ILE A 74 3.26 14.37 10.28
N SER A 75 1.99 14.66 10.47
CA SER A 75 1.54 15.85 11.21
C SER A 75 2.00 15.74 12.67
N SER A 76 2.64 16.79 13.19
CA SER A 76 3.09 16.85 14.59
C SER A 76 1.92 16.73 15.59
N ASP A 77 0.74 17.26 15.24
CA ASP A 77 -0.43 17.27 16.13
C ASP A 77 -1.23 15.97 16.04
N SER A 78 -1.57 15.55 14.83
CA SER A 78 -2.54 14.46 14.60
C SER A 78 -1.89 13.12 14.31
N ARG A 79 -0.57 13.10 14.10
CA ARG A 79 0.21 11.95 13.59
C ARG A 79 -0.25 11.42 12.23
N SER A 80 -1.17 12.11 11.56
CA SER A 80 -1.65 11.70 10.25
C SER A 80 -0.53 11.79 9.21
N LEU A 81 -0.42 10.80 8.34
CA LEU A 81 0.52 10.80 7.22
C LEU A 81 0.17 11.93 6.22
N LEU A 82 1.10 12.87 6.05
CA LEU A 82 0.96 14.02 5.15
C LEU A 82 1.58 13.76 3.78
N GLY A 83 2.71 13.05 3.76
CA GLY A 83 3.53 12.88 2.59
C GLY A 83 4.78 12.07 2.88
N TYR A 84 5.77 12.21 1.99
CA TYR A 84 7.08 11.59 2.13
C TYR A 84 8.18 12.47 1.52
N LEU A 85 9.41 12.18 1.87
CA LEU A 85 10.61 12.83 1.38
C LEU A 85 11.48 11.78 0.68
N SER A 86 11.75 11.97 -0.60
CA SER A 86 12.71 11.15 -1.34
C SER A 86 14.09 11.76 -1.19
N ILE A 87 15.03 11.03 -0.57
CA ILE A 87 16.39 11.50 -0.32
C ILE A 87 17.15 11.79 -1.63
N PRO A 88 17.08 10.94 -2.68
CA PRO A 88 17.66 11.27 -3.98
C PRO A 88 17.14 12.58 -4.57
N ARG A 89 15.81 12.78 -4.56
CA ARG A 89 15.19 14.01 -5.06
C ARG A 89 15.60 15.23 -4.24
N LEU A 90 15.64 15.10 -2.92
CA LEU A 90 16.05 16.17 -2.03
C LEU A 90 17.49 16.62 -2.28
N LYS A 91 18.42 15.67 -2.49
CA LYS A 91 19.80 15.96 -2.89
C LYS A 91 19.86 16.75 -4.20
N SER A 92 19.03 16.39 -5.19
CA SER A 92 18.93 17.15 -6.44
C SER A 92 18.42 18.58 -6.21
N LEU A 93 17.41 18.77 -5.35
CA LEU A 93 16.84 20.09 -5.04
C LEU A 93 17.83 20.99 -4.30
N LEU A 94 18.63 20.43 -3.39
CA LEU A 94 19.71 21.14 -2.70
C LEU A 94 20.81 21.54 -3.69
N LYS A 95 21.21 20.62 -4.57
CA LYS A 95 22.23 20.89 -5.60
C LYS A 95 21.79 21.98 -6.58
N SER A 96 20.50 22.05 -6.92
CA SER A 96 19.95 23.09 -7.78
C SER A 96 19.62 24.39 -7.04
N GLY A 97 19.83 24.46 -5.72
CA GLY A 97 19.54 25.63 -4.90
C GLY A 97 18.05 25.96 -4.76
N VAL A 98 17.15 25.02 -5.07
CA VAL A 98 15.69 25.22 -4.96
C VAL A 98 15.25 25.21 -3.49
N VAL A 99 15.97 24.46 -2.67
CA VAL A 99 15.82 24.41 -1.21
C VAL A 99 17.19 24.52 -0.56
N SER A 100 17.20 24.92 0.71
CA SER A 100 18.37 24.99 1.59
C SER A 100 18.23 23.95 2.70
N GLU A 101 19.34 23.53 3.30
CA GLU A 101 19.35 22.63 4.46
C GLU A 101 18.65 23.22 5.70
N SER A 102 18.59 24.54 5.78
CA SER A 102 17.89 25.30 6.81
C SER A 102 16.39 25.48 6.55
N ASP A 103 15.90 25.07 5.37
CA ASP A 103 14.46 25.13 5.07
C ASP A 103 13.71 24.01 5.81
N PRO A 104 12.41 24.19 6.08
CA PRO A 104 11.59 23.14 6.66
C PRO A 104 11.29 22.02 5.64
N VAL A 105 11.12 20.80 6.13
CA VAL A 105 10.82 19.59 5.32
C VAL A 105 9.60 19.77 4.43
N GLU A 106 8.57 20.49 4.89
CA GLU A 106 7.34 20.71 4.12
C GLU A 106 7.56 21.38 2.75
N LYS A 107 8.66 22.12 2.57
CA LYS A 107 9.03 22.79 1.31
C LYS A 107 9.50 21.78 0.26
N ALA A 108 10.10 20.67 0.69
CA ALA A 108 10.64 19.65 -0.20
C ALA A 108 9.79 18.38 -0.27
N MET A 109 8.87 18.16 0.69
CA MET A 109 8.08 16.92 0.75
C MET A 109 7.11 16.75 -0.44
N LEU A 110 6.87 15.49 -0.79
CA LEU A 110 5.83 15.09 -1.73
C LEU A 110 4.56 14.77 -0.94
N LYS A 111 3.51 15.56 -1.18
CA LYS A 111 2.20 15.37 -0.52
C LYS A 111 1.39 14.31 -1.24
N PHE A 112 0.72 13.44 -0.49
CA PHE A 112 -0.26 12.54 -1.06
C PHE A 112 -1.45 13.36 -1.60
N ARG A 113 -1.74 13.24 -2.90
CA ARG A 113 -2.82 14.00 -3.54
C ARG A 113 -4.17 13.59 -2.93
N ARG A 114 -4.91 14.57 -2.41
CA ARG A 114 -6.25 14.36 -1.83
C ARG A 114 -7.40 14.52 -2.85
N ARG A 115 -7.13 15.11 -4.03
CA ARG A 115 -8.15 15.38 -5.07
C ARG A 115 -7.84 14.58 -6.35
N GLY A 116 -8.84 13.83 -6.82
CA GLY A 116 -8.84 13.06 -8.09
C GLY A 116 -8.29 11.64 -7.99
N ARG A 117 -7.34 11.37 -7.08
CA ARG A 117 -6.86 10.03 -6.76
C ARG A 117 -7.15 9.74 -5.30
N VAL A 118 -7.95 8.72 -5.02
CA VAL A 118 -8.09 8.21 -3.65
C VAL A 118 -6.72 7.68 -3.25
N TYR A 119 -6.21 8.11 -2.10
CA TYR A 119 -4.99 7.53 -1.54
C TYR A 119 -5.26 6.06 -1.22
N GLN A 120 -4.51 5.15 -1.85
CA GLN A 120 -4.61 3.73 -1.53
C GLN A 120 -3.95 3.47 -0.18
N ILE A 121 -4.72 2.92 0.76
CA ILE A 121 -4.23 2.50 2.06
C ILE A 121 -3.60 1.12 1.89
N ILE A 122 -2.35 0.99 2.30
CA ILE A 122 -1.66 -0.30 2.41
C ILE A 122 -1.51 -0.58 3.90
N THR A 123 -2.01 -1.73 4.31
CA THR A 123 -1.99 -2.22 5.69
C THR A 123 -1.22 -3.51 5.78
N MET A 124 -0.91 -3.98 7.00
CA MET A 124 -0.26 -5.28 7.20
C MET A 124 -1.09 -6.43 6.60
N ASP A 125 -2.42 -6.32 6.67
CA ASP A 125 -3.36 -7.31 6.13
C ASP A 125 -3.52 -7.25 4.60
N THR A 126 -2.91 -6.28 3.92
CA THR A 126 -3.08 -6.12 2.48
C THR A 126 -2.45 -7.31 1.74
N PRO A 127 -3.19 -8.01 0.85
CA PRO A 127 -2.63 -9.12 0.08
C PRO A 127 -1.49 -8.68 -0.83
N LEU A 128 -0.47 -9.53 -1.00
CA LEU A 128 0.67 -9.20 -1.87
C LEU A 128 0.28 -9.05 -3.34
N GLU A 129 -0.78 -9.72 -3.80
CA GLU A 129 -1.36 -9.52 -5.13
C GLU A 129 -1.90 -8.08 -5.31
N GLU A 130 -2.49 -7.51 -4.24
CA GLU A 130 -2.97 -6.14 -4.26
C GLU A 130 -1.79 -5.16 -4.19
N LEU A 131 -0.78 -5.45 -3.37
CA LEU A 131 0.44 -4.66 -3.29
C LEU A 131 1.19 -4.62 -4.64
N GLU A 132 1.27 -5.73 -5.37
CA GLU A 132 1.87 -5.75 -6.71
C GLU A 132 1.09 -4.88 -7.69
N LYS A 133 -0.25 -4.96 -7.68
CA LYS A 133 -1.11 -4.09 -8.50
C LYS A 133 -0.94 -2.61 -8.13
N PHE A 134 -0.67 -2.30 -6.86
CA PHE A 134 -0.38 -0.95 -6.40
C PHE A 134 0.90 -0.43 -7.06
N PHE A 135 2.00 -1.20 -7.04
CA PHE A 135 3.26 -0.81 -7.68
C PHE A 135 3.15 -0.69 -9.20
N ASP A 136 2.29 -1.50 -9.83
CA ASP A 136 2.01 -1.43 -11.26
C ASP A 136 1.11 -0.23 -11.64
N GLY A 137 0.58 0.50 -10.67
CA GLY A 137 -0.37 1.59 -10.90
C GLY A 137 -1.76 1.11 -11.38
N LYS A 138 -2.07 -0.19 -11.23
CA LYS A 138 -3.30 -0.83 -11.75
C LYS A 138 -4.48 -0.76 -10.78
N LEU A 139 -4.29 -0.22 -9.58
CA LEU A 139 -5.28 -0.23 -8.50
C LEU A 139 -6.36 0.86 -8.65
N HIS A 140 -6.07 1.92 -9.40
CA HIS A 140 -7.07 2.94 -9.77
C HIS A 140 -7.14 3.07 -11.30
N PRO A 141 -8.35 3.22 -11.87
CA PRO A 141 -8.50 3.58 -13.27
C PRO A 141 -7.70 4.86 -13.54
N ALA A 142 -6.84 4.81 -14.54
CA ALA A 142 -6.27 6.01 -15.12
C ALA A 142 -7.40 7.00 -15.46
N GLU A 143 -7.27 8.26 -15.06
CA GLU A 143 -8.12 9.31 -15.64
C GLU A 143 -7.96 9.24 -17.18
N PRO A 144 -9.03 9.39 -17.97
CA PRO A 144 -8.93 9.36 -19.42
C PRO A 144 -7.83 10.31 -19.90
N GLY A 145 -6.80 9.77 -20.58
CA GLY A 145 -5.67 10.54 -21.08
C GLY A 145 -4.47 10.71 -20.12
N LYS A 146 -4.42 10.02 -18.97
CA LYS A 146 -3.22 9.98 -18.11
C LYS A 146 -2.77 8.56 -17.83
N GLU A 147 -1.49 8.27 -18.05
CA GLU A 147 -0.92 6.96 -17.74
C GLU A 147 -1.01 6.63 -16.25
N ALA A 148 -1.21 5.35 -15.95
CA ALA A 148 -1.09 4.80 -14.61
C ALA A 148 0.33 5.05 -14.09
N GLN A 149 0.44 5.78 -12.97
CA GLN A 149 1.74 6.10 -12.41
C GLN A 149 2.20 4.93 -11.56
N ARG A 150 3.28 4.28 -11.98
CA ARG A 150 3.94 3.23 -11.19
C ARG A 150 4.46 3.81 -9.89
N GLN A 151 4.43 2.98 -8.85
CA GLN A 151 4.96 3.31 -7.53
C GLN A 151 6.10 2.34 -7.24
N ASP A 152 7.16 2.85 -6.62
CA ASP A 152 8.35 2.05 -6.29
C ASP A 152 8.32 1.59 -4.82
N PHE A 153 7.56 2.30 -3.97
CA PHE A 153 7.38 1.97 -2.56
C PHE A 153 5.96 2.28 -2.08
N ALA A 154 5.58 1.63 -1.00
CA ALA A 154 4.31 1.76 -0.30
C ALA A 154 4.59 2.07 1.16
N VAL A 155 3.91 3.09 1.70
CA VAL A 155 3.90 3.34 3.14
C VAL A 155 2.85 2.44 3.76
N VAL A 156 3.27 1.57 4.67
CA VAL A 156 2.38 0.66 5.39
C VAL A 156 1.86 1.38 6.62
N THR A 157 0.54 1.49 6.75
CA THR A 157 -0.12 2.17 7.87
C THR A 157 -1.15 1.26 8.53
N ASP A 158 -1.63 1.66 9.70
CA ASP A 158 -2.86 1.10 10.25
C ASP A 158 -4.08 1.48 9.40
N ALA A 159 -5.21 0.78 9.59
CA ALA A 159 -6.45 1.05 8.85
C ALA A 159 -6.96 2.49 9.03
N SER A 160 -6.65 3.15 10.15
CA SER A 160 -7.05 4.54 10.39
C SER A 160 -6.07 5.59 9.86
N ARG A 161 -4.91 5.17 9.32
CA ARG A 161 -3.80 6.01 8.81
C ARG A 161 -3.18 6.95 9.85
N LYS A 162 -3.28 6.59 11.11
CA LYS A 162 -2.71 7.33 12.24
C LYS A 162 -1.29 6.90 12.56
N PHE A 163 -0.94 5.66 12.22
CA PHE A 163 0.35 5.08 12.55
C PHE A 163 0.98 4.53 11.28
N VAL A 164 2.20 4.97 11.03
CA VAL A 164 3.07 4.36 10.03
C VAL A 164 3.77 3.18 10.68
N LEU A 165 3.64 2.00 10.07
CA LEU A 165 4.16 0.74 10.60
C LEU A 165 5.45 0.34 9.89
N GLY A 166 5.55 0.60 8.58
CA GLY A 166 6.69 0.19 7.79
C GLY A 166 6.66 0.75 6.38
N VAL A 167 7.65 0.34 5.58
CA VAL A 167 7.72 0.62 4.14
C VAL A 167 7.90 -0.70 3.41
N ALA A 168 7.10 -0.92 2.37
CA ALA A 168 7.26 -2.05 1.47
C ALA A 168 7.67 -1.56 0.08
N THR A 169 8.57 -2.28 -0.57
CA THR A 169 9.11 -1.96 -1.91
C THR A 169 8.78 -3.06 -2.91
N ARG A 170 8.95 -2.77 -4.21
CA ARG A 170 8.82 -3.81 -5.24
C ARG A 170 9.88 -4.90 -5.06
N GLU A 171 11.08 -4.52 -4.62
CA GLU A 171 12.18 -5.43 -4.35
C GLU A 171 11.83 -6.44 -3.25
N ASP A 172 11.07 -6.04 -2.23
CA ASP A 172 10.62 -6.95 -1.17
C ASP A 172 9.73 -8.08 -1.73
N LEU A 173 8.81 -7.75 -2.65
CA LEU A 173 8.00 -8.75 -3.35
C LEU A 173 8.86 -9.71 -4.17
N GLU A 174 9.87 -9.20 -4.86
CA GLU A 174 10.78 -10.03 -5.66
C GLU A 174 11.60 -10.98 -4.78
N GLN A 175 12.12 -10.48 -3.66
CA GLN A 175 12.86 -11.29 -2.69
C GLN A 175 11.96 -12.34 -2.06
N PHE A 176 10.72 -11.99 -1.72
CA PHE A 176 9.75 -12.93 -1.17
C PHE A 176 9.50 -14.12 -2.09
N VAL A 177 9.31 -13.88 -3.39
CA VAL A 177 9.15 -14.94 -4.39
C VAL A 177 10.41 -15.78 -4.53
N LYS A 178 11.61 -15.15 -4.52
CA LYS A 178 12.91 -15.86 -4.63
C LYS A 178 13.21 -16.76 -3.42
N ARG A 179 12.78 -16.37 -2.22
CA ARG A 179 13.05 -17.13 -0.98
C ARG A 179 12.23 -18.42 -0.86
N ARG A 180 11.17 -18.59 -1.66
CA ARG A 180 10.32 -19.79 -1.62
C ARG A 180 10.91 -20.86 -2.54
N PRO A 181 11.22 -22.08 -2.04
CA PRO A 181 11.56 -23.21 -2.88
C PRO A 181 10.39 -23.52 -3.82
N THR A 182 10.66 -23.62 -5.12
CA THR A 182 9.71 -24.13 -6.13
C THR A 182 9.49 -25.62 -6.01
#